data_AF-A0A9P0MGF9-F1
#
_entry.id   AF-A0A9P0MGF9-F1
#
_cell.length_a   1.000
_cell.length_b   1.000
_cell.length_c   1.000
_cell.angle_alpha   90.00
_cell.angle_beta   90.00
_cell.angle_gamma   90.00
#
_symmetry.space_group_name_H-M   'P 1'
#
loop_
_entity.id
_entity.type
_entity.pdbx_description
1 polymer ?
#
loop_
_entity_poly.entity_id
_entity_poly.type
_entity_poly.pdbx_seq_one_letter_code
_entity_poly.pdbx_strand_id
1 'polypeptide(L)'
;MVINKIEPQECLRDSPKFRSVLEEEETSIDQLEGKLEKILKVCGSMIDAGKTYVGQQSLFANSLWDLSTHFREDPMVLSSLNKLIHSLQEMNKFHTILLDQASRTILKNITSFIKNDIKQVRDYKQHFEKISNEYDTILIRNSHTPKSKPQEVEEVQNILVAVRSCFGHQTLDYVNSISVLQMKKRYEILSTLLSYMHACTTYYHQGSDLCADLEPFFKTLADEIATMRDETYKLQKDLENTHASVSNIELVTRKNEKNSPTMEGYLFKRTSNAFKTWNRRWFYLYDNKLVYRKRSGEEQETVMEDDLRLCTVKPVSDGERRFCFEVLSPAKSHMLQADSKEMYDAWITALQKGIGAAIQRVQSCDLDNHKNNVGNLHRHSNKETRRSQNGPLSKDTSKMKKIKMWEQLLKIPGNNFCCDCGSPNPRWASINLGITLCIGT
;
A
#
# COMPACT_ATOMS: atom_id res chain seq x y z
N MET A 1 23.39 -35.29 -49.33
CA MET A 1 24.43 -36.34 -49.21
C MET A 1 25.19 -36.10 -47.93
N VAL A 2 25.14 -37.04 -46.98
CA VAL A 2 26.05 -37.04 -45.83
C VAL A 2 27.18 -37.97 -46.21
N ILE A 3 28.39 -37.44 -46.18
CA ILE A 3 29.59 -38.20 -46.48
C ILE A 3 29.79 -39.14 -45.29
N ASN A 4 29.34 -40.38 -45.41
CA ASN A 4 29.76 -41.45 -44.51
C ASN A 4 31.26 -41.64 -44.78
N LYS A 5 32.09 -41.03 -43.93
CA LYS A 5 33.55 -41.11 -44.07
C LYS A 5 34.09 -42.53 -43.84
N ILE A 6 33.31 -43.38 -43.17
CA ILE A 6 33.70 -44.75 -42.83
C ILE A 6 32.96 -45.72 -43.76
N GLU A 7 33.69 -46.36 -44.66
CA GLU A 7 33.16 -47.42 -45.53
C GLU A 7 33.02 -48.74 -44.73
N PRO A 8 31.84 -49.38 -44.70
CA PRO A 8 31.63 -50.62 -43.93
C PRO A 8 32.59 -51.76 -44.28
N GLN A 9 33.06 -51.80 -45.54
CA GLN A 9 33.99 -52.81 -46.02
C GLN A 9 35.42 -52.58 -45.52
N GLU A 10 35.82 -51.34 -45.25
CA GLU A 10 37.13 -51.00 -44.69
C GLU A 10 37.18 -51.23 -43.18
N CYS A 11 36.04 -51.15 -42.47
CA CYS A 11 35.94 -51.46 -41.04
C CYS A 11 36.41 -52.88 -40.71
N LEU A 12 36.00 -53.86 -41.53
CA LEU A 12 36.34 -55.27 -41.31
C LEU A 12 37.77 -55.62 -41.76
N ARG A 13 38.42 -54.74 -42.52
CA ARG A 13 39.81 -54.89 -42.95
C ARG A 13 40.81 -54.38 -41.93
N ASP A 14 40.34 -53.59 -40.96
CA ASP A 14 41.15 -52.96 -39.93
C ASP A 14 42.39 -52.23 -40.49
N SER A 15 42.20 -51.50 -41.60
CA SER A 15 43.32 -50.84 -42.28
C SER A 15 43.83 -49.64 -41.45
N PRO A 16 45.12 -49.28 -41.55
CA PRO A 16 45.63 -48.05 -40.93
C PRO A 16 44.86 -46.80 -41.37
N LYS A 17 44.33 -46.81 -42.60
CA LYS A 17 43.44 -45.76 -43.11
C LYS A 17 42.13 -45.70 -42.33
N PHE A 18 41.49 -46.85 -42.07
CA PHE A 18 40.30 -46.92 -41.23
C PHE A 18 40.58 -46.39 -39.81
N ARG A 19 41.67 -46.81 -39.18
CA ARG A 19 42.07 -46.34 -37.84
C ARG A 19 42.30 -44.84 -37.79
N SER A 20 42.94 -44.25 -38.80
CA SER A 20 43.14 -42.81 -38.90
C SER A 20 41.82 -42.03 -39.02
N VAL A 21 40.87 -42.50 -39.84
CA VAL A 21 39.56 -41.86 -39.97
C VAL A 21 38.75 -41.99 -38.68
N LEU A 22 38.87 -43.12 -37.99
CA LEU A 22 38.21 -43.34 -36.70
C LEU A 22 38.71 -42.35 -35.64
N GLU A 23 40.03 -42.16 -35.54
CA GLU A 23 40.65 -41.19 -34.63
C GLU A 23 40.22 -39.74 -34.92
N GLU A 24 40.09 -39.36 -36.20
CA GLU A 24 39.56 -38.06 -36.59
C GLU A 24 38.11 -37.86 -36.11
N GLU A 25 37.26 -38.86 -36.28
CA GLU A 25 35.86 -38.79 -35.86
C GLU A 25 35.71 -38.80 -34.34
N GLU A 26 36.52 -39.58 -33.62
CA GLU A 26 36.60 -39.55 -32.16
C GLU A 26 36.99 -38.15 -31.65
N THR A 27 38.04 -37.57 -32.22
CA THR A 27 38.47 -36.21 -31.89
C THR A 27 37.36 -35.19 -32.18
N SER A 28 36.64 -35.35 -33.28
CA SER A 28 35.50 -34.49 -33.61
C SER A 28 34.35 -34.62 -32.60
N ILE A 29 34.12 -35.80 -32.03
CA ILE A 29 33.06 -36.04 -31.03
C ILE A 29 33.46 -35.41 -29.69
N ASP A 30 34.70 -35.57 -29.26
CA ASP A 30 35.20 -34.94 -28.02
C ASP A 30 35.14 -33.40 -28.11
N GLN A 31 35.51 -32.84 -29.27
CA GLN A 31 35.34 -31.40 -29.52
C GLN A 31 33.88 -30.95 -29.52
N LEU A 32 32.96 -31.79 -30.00
CA LEU A 32 31.53 -31.49 -29.99
C LEU A 32 31.00 -31.46 -28.56
N GLU A 33 31.31 -32.48 -27.75
CA GLU A 33 30.91 -32.54 -26.34
C GLU A 33 31.39 -31.32 -25.57
N GLY A 34 32.67 -30.95 -25.66
CA GLY A 34 33.20 -29.77 -24.98
C GLY A 34 32.53 -28.46 -25.40
N LYS A 35 32.14 -28.33 -26.67
CA LYS A 35 31.36 -27.17 -27.16
C LYS A 35 29.95 -27.16 -26.60
N LEU A 36 29.28 -28.32 -26.53
CA LEU A 36 27.93 -28.44 -25.99
C LEU A 36 27.90 -28.19 -24.47
N GLU A 37 28.88 -28.68 -23.72
CA GLU A 37 29.02 -28.41 -22.29
C GLU A 37 29.23 -26.91 -22.01
N LYS A 38 30.04 -26.24 -22.83
CA LYS A 38 30.20 -24.78 -22.74
C LYS A 38 28.88 -24.05 -22.97
N ILE A 39 28.09 -24.47 -23.95
CA ILE A 39 26.74 -23.91 -24.20
C ILE A 39 25.83 -24.12 -22.98
N LEU A 40 25.82 -25.33 -22.41
CA LEU A 40 25.04 -25.63 -21.20
C LEU A 40 25.42 -24.71 -20.03
N LYS A 41 26.72 -24.52 -19.80
CA LYS A 41 27.21 -23.64 -18.73
C LYS A 41 26.76 -22.19 -18.93
N VAL A 42 26.93 -21.65 -20.13
CA VAL A 42 26.55 -20.25 -20.44
C VAL A 42 25.04 -20.07 -20.38
N CYS A 43 24.26 -21.02 -20.90
CA CYS A 43 22.81 -21.01 -20.82
C CYS A 43 22.31 -21.08 -19.36
N GLY A 44 22.94 -21.92 -18.53
CA GLY A 44 22.66 -21.99 -17.10
C GLY A 44 22.87 -20.65 -16.40
N SER A 45 24.03 -20.02 -16.62
CA SER A 45 24.31 -18.68 -16.07
C SER A 45 23.34 -17.61 -16.56
N MET A 46 22.92 -17.66 -17.83
CA MET A 46 21.91 -16.76 -18.38
C MET A 46 20.56 -16.94 -17.67
N ILE A 47 20.14 -18.18 -17.43
CA ILE A 47 18.89 -18.49 -16.74
C ILE A 47 18.93 -18.00 -15.29
N ASP A 48 20.04 -18.24 -14.58
CA ASP A 48 20.19 -17.82 -13.19
C ASP A 48 20.18 -16.30 -13.05
N ALA A 49 20.91 -15.59 -13.91
CA ALA A 49 20.87 -14.13 -13.96
C ALA A 49 19.45 -13.60 -14.27
N GLY A 50 18.75 -14.23 -15.21
CA GLY A 50 17.35 -13.91 -15.53
C GLY A 50 16.41 -14.12 -14.34
N LYS A 51 16.56 -15.22 -13.59
CA LYS A 51 15.76 -15.48 -12.37
C LYS A 51 16.03 -14.42 -11.29
N THR A 52 17.28 -14.03 -11.10
CA THR A 52 17.63 -12.93 -10.18
C THR A 52 16.96 -11.63 -10.62
N TYR A 53 17.01 -11.30 -11.91
CA TYR A 53 16.38 -10.11 -12.47
C TYR A 53 14.85 -10.10 -12.23
N VAL A 54 14.14 -11.18 -12.55
CA VAL A 54 12.69 -11.31 -12.28
C VAL A 54 12.38 -11.21 -10.79
N GLY A 55 13.23 -11.80 -9.93
CA GLY A 55 13.11 -11.67 -8.48
C GLY A 55 13.17 -10.21 -8.02
N GLN A 56 14.12 -9.44 -8.54
CA GLN A 56 14.23 -8.01 -8.24
C GLN A 56 13.06 -7.20 -8.79
N GLN A 57 12.61 -7.48 -10.03
CA GLN A 57 11.41 -6.82 -10.57
C GLN A 57 10.15 -7.12 -9.75
N SER A 58 10.05 -8.31 -9.16
CA SER A 58 8.93 -8.68 -8.28
C SER A 58 8.96 -7.90 -6.97
N LEU A 59 10.15 -7.72 -6.36
CA LEU A 59 10.32 -6.87 -5.18
C LEU A 59 9.99 -5.40 -5.45
N PHE A 60 10.37 -4.90 -6.64
CA PHE A 60 9.99 -3.56 -7.09
C PHE A 60 8.46 -3.41 -7.17
N ALA A 61 7.76 -4.36 -7.80
CA ALA A 61 6.29 -4.36 -7.86
C ALA A 61 5.64 -4.39 -6.47
N ASN A 62 6.19 -5.15 -5.52
CA ASN A 62 5.70 -5.18 -4.13
C ASN A 62 5.89 -3.83 -3.42
N SER A 63 7.00 -3.14 -3.69
CA SER A 63 7.25 -1.81 -3.13
C SER A 63 6.26 -0.77 -3.67
N LEU A 64 5.84 -0.91 -4.94
CA LEU A 64 4.78 -0.08 -5.52
C LEU A 64 3.40 -0.37 -4.90
N TRP A 65 3.11 -1.62 -4.54
CA TRP A 65 1.90 -1.96 -3.79
C TRP A 65 1.89 -1.31 -2.40
N ASP A 66 3.03 -1.26 -1.72
CA ASP A 66 3.13 -0.57 -0.43
C ASP A 66 2.88 0.94 -0.59
N LEU A 67 3.50 1.56 -1.61
CA LEU A 67 3.25 2.96 -1.96
C LEU A 67 1.77 3.24 -2.28
N SER A 68 1.07 2.32 -2.95
CA SER A 68 -0.34 2.52 -3.30
C SER A 68 -1.24 2.65 -2.06
N THR A 69 -0.82 2.11 -0.91
CA THR A 69 -1.55 2.28 0.35
C THR A 69 -1.58 3.72 0.87
N HIS A 70 -0.65 4.57 0.44
CA HIS A 70 -0.66 5.99 0.80
C HIS A 70 -1.80 6.75 0.12
N PHE A 71 -2.19 6.32 -1.09
CA PHE A 71 -3.21 6.98 -1.91
C PHE A 71 -4.62 6.42 -1.68
N ARG A 72 -4.91 5.83 -0.50
CA ARG A 72 -6.23 5.22 -0.21
C ARG A 72 -7.39 6.20 -0.28
N GLU A 73 -7.14 7.47 -0.02
CA GLU A 73 -8.16 8.54 -0.07
C GLU A 73 -8.39 9.07 -1.50
N ASP A 74 -7.51 8.73 -2.44
CA ASP A 74 -7.60 9.12 -3.85
C ASP A 74 -7.85 7.88 -4.73
N PRO A 75 -9.13 7.55 -5.02
CA PRO A 75 -9.48 6.36 -5.78
C PRO A 75 -8.98 6.41 -7.22
N MET A 76 -8.81 7.60 -7.79
CA MET A 76 -8.35 7.78 -9.16
C MET A 76 -6.88 7.39 -9.28
N VAL A 77 -6.00 7.99 -8.45
CA VAL A 77 -4.58 7.66 -8.41
C VAL A 77 -4.35 6.20 -8.04
N LEU A 78 -5.11 5.68 -7.07
CA LEU A 78 -5.03 4.28 -6.66
C LEU A 78 -5.33 3.32 -7.82
N SER A 79 -6.39 3.60 -8.59
CA SER A 79 -6.80 2.74 -9.71
C SER A 79 -5.74 2.71 -10.83
N SER A 80 -5.19 3.87 -11.19
CA SER A 80 -4.15 4.01 -12.20
C SER A 80 -2.84 3.33 -11.76
N LEU A 81 -2.44 3.52 -10.50
CA LEU A 81 -1.25 2.88 -9.93
C LEU A 81 -1.40 1.35 -9.89
N ASN A 82 -2.54 0.83 -9.44
CA ASN A 82 -2.79 -0.62 -9.43
C ASN A 82 -2.72 -1.22 -10.83
N LYS A 83 -3.29 -0.54 -11.84
CA LYS A 83 -3.24 -1.00 -13.22
C LYS A 83 -1.81 -1.05 -13.76
N LEU A 84 -0.98 -0.05 -13.47
CA LEU A 84 0.45 -0.06 -13.80
C LEU A 84 1.20 -1.22 -13.14
N ILE A 85 0.95 -1.47 -11.85
CA ILE A 85 1.62 -2.55 -11.12
C ILE A 85 1.23 -3.92 -11.69
N HIS A 86 -0.05 -4.13 -12.00
CA HIS A 86 -0.51 -5.36 -12.64
C HIS A 86 0.14 -5.59 -14.00
N SER A 87 0.27 -4.55 -14.83
CA SER A 87 0.99 -4.65 -16.12
C SER A 87 2.46 -5.06 -15.95
N LEU A 88 3.15 -4.48 -14.95
CA LEU A 88 4.54 -4.85 -14.64
C LEU A 88 4.65 -6.32 -14.18
N GLN A 89 3.70 -6.78 -13.35
CA GLN A 89 3.64 -8.17 -12.90
C GLN A 89 3.36 -9.13 -14.06
N GLU A 90 2.51 -8.76 -15.01
CA GLU A 90 2.22 -9.58 -16.19
C GLU A 90 3.45 -9.73 -17.09
N MET A 91 4.18 -8.63 -17.33
CA MET A 91 5.44 -8.66 -18.08
C MET A 91 6.50 -9.55 -17.41
N ASN A 92 6.57 -9.53 -16.07
CA ASN A 92 7.40 -10.43 -15.28
C ASN A 92 7.05 -11.92 -15.48
N LYS A 93 5.75 -12.25 -15.60
CA LYS A 93 5.31 -13.63 -15.85
C LYS A 93 5.79 -14.12 -17.21
N PHE A 94 5.69 -13.31 -18.27
CA PHE A 94 6.20 -13.69 -19.59
C PHE A 94 7.70 -13.98 -19.58
N HIS A 95 8.49 -13.16 -18.88
CA HIS A 95 9.93 -13.40 -18.75
C HIS A 95 10.22 -14.68 -17.96
N THR A 96 9.46 -14.96 -16.91
CA THR A 96 9.57 -16.22 -16.14
C THR A 96 9.31 -17.44 -17.02
N ILE A 97 8.26 -17.38 -17.86
CA ILE A 97 7.92 -18.47 -18.79
C ILE A 97 9.06 -18.68 -19.80
N LEU A 98 9.64 -17.61 -20.36
CA LEU A 98 10.77 -17.71 -21.29
C LEU A 98 11.98 -18.41 -20.64
N LEU A 99 12.32 -18.06 -19.39
CA LEU A 99 13.43 -18.69 -18.67
C LEU A 99 13.17 -20.17 -18.38
N ASP A 100 11.94 -20.54 -18.03
CA ASP A 100 11.54 -21.93 -17.85
C ASP A 100 11.63 -22.71 -19.19
N GLN A 101 11.20 -22.11 -20.30
CA GLN A 101 11.35 -22.69 -21.63
C GLN A 101 12.81 -22.88 -22.02
N ALA A 102 13.69 -21.91 -21.75
CA ALA A 102 15.14 -22.05 -21.97
C ALA A 102 15.72 -23.24 -21.19
N SER A 103 15.29 -23.42 -19.94
CA SER A 103 15.70 -24.54 -19.10
C SER A 103 15.17 -25.89 -19.62
N ARG A 104 13.90 -25.95 -20.05
CA ARG A 104 13.27 -27.20 -20.51
C ARG A 104 13.70 -27.61 -21.91
N THR A 105 14.18 -26.68 -22.73
CA THR A 105 14.63 -26.95 -24.09
C THR A 105 16.14 -27.11 -24.12
N ILE A 106 16.90 -26.03 -24.03
CA ILE A 106 18.36 -26.04 -24.19
C ILE A 106 19.02 -26.92 -23.13
N LEU A 107 18.78 -26.65 -21.84
CA LEU A 107 19.47 -27.40 -20.78
C LEU A 107 19.09 -28.88 -20.82
N LYS A 108 17.79 -29.20 -20.91
CA LYS A 108 17.32 -30.58 -20.91
C LYS A 108 17.76 -31.35 -22.16
N ASN A 109 17.53 -30.82 -23.36
CA ASN A 109 17.78 -31.56 -24.60
C ASN A 109 19.29 -31.76 -24.83
N ILE A 110 20.10 -30.71 -24.65
CA ILE A 110 21.55 -30.84 -24.82
C ILE A 110 22.14 -31.75 -23.74
N THR A 111 21.70 -31.64 -22.48
CA THR A 111 22.15 -32.58 -21.42
C THR A 111 21.77 -34.01 -21.74
N SER A 112 20.55 -34.25 -22.24
CA SER A 112 20.09 -35.58 -22.68
C SER A 112 20.95 -36.11 -23.82
N PHE A 113 21.25 -35.29 -24.83
CA PHE A 113 22.08 -35.68 -25.96
C PHE A 113 23.51 -36.07 -25.55
N ILE A 114 24.13 -35.30 -24.64
CA ILE A 114 25.45 -35.64 -24.08
C ILE A 114 25.38 -36.95 -23.28
N LYS A 115 24.41 -37.06 -22.35
CA LYS A 115 24.34 -38.18 -21.41
C LYS A 115 23.89 -39.50 -22.04
N ASN A 116 23.12 -39.45 -23.11
CA ASN A 116 22.56 -40.63 -23.74
C ASN A 116 23.32 -40.97 -25.03
N ASP A 117 23.35 -40.07 -26.00
CA ASP A 117 23.91 -40.37 -27.33
C ASP A 117 25.45 -40.33 -27.35
N ILE A 118 26.07 -39.28 -26.81
CA ILE A 118 27.55 -39.18 -26.79
C ILE A 118 28.15 -40.23 -25.85
N LYS A 119 27.55 -40.40 -24.66
CA LYS A 119 27.97 -41.43 -23.71
C LYS A 119 27.89 -42.84 -24.32
N GLN A 120 26.83 -43.16 -25.06
CA GLN A 120 26.69 -44.46 -25.70
C GLN A 120 27.86 -44.73 -26.68
N VAL A 121 28.26 -43.74 -27.49
CA VAL A 121 29.42 -43.90 -28.39
C VAL A 121 30.72 -44.15 -27.60
N ARG A 122 30.89 -43.47 -26.46
CA ARG A 122 32.04 -43.67 -25.57
C ARG A 122 32.07 -45.07 -24.97
N ASP A 123 30.92 -45.62 -24.58
CA ASP A 123 30.81 -46.98 -24.07
C ASP A 123 31.18 -48.01 -25.17
N TYR A 124 30.71 -47.81 -26.41
CA TYR A 124 31.11 -48.65 -27.55
C TYR A 124 32.60 -48.54 -27.89
N LYS A 125 33.21 -47.34 -27.75
CA LYS A 125 34.65 -47.13 -27.91
C LYS A 125 35.45 -48.00 -26.93
N GLN A 126 35.10 -47.97 -25.64
CA GLN A 126 35.79 -48.77 -24.62
C GLN A 126 35.70 -50.27 -24.91
N HIS A 127 34.53 -50.75 -25.33
CA HIS A 127 34.36 -52.15 -25.73
C HIS A 127 35.17 -52.51 -26.97
N PHE A 128 35.21 -51.62 -27.98
CA PHE A 128 36.02 -51.79 -29.18
C PHE A 128 37.52 -51.85 -28.86
N GLU A 129 38.05 -50.92 -28.05
CA GLU A 129 39.46 -50.92 -27.64
C GLU A 129 39.85 -52.20 -26.91
N LYS A 130 38.98 -52.68 -26.01
CA LYS A 130 39.20 -53.93 -25.28
C LYS A 130 39.31 -55.14 -26.22
N ILE A 131 38.36 -55.29 -27.14
CA ILE A 131 38.35 -56.41 -28.10
C ILE A 131 39.48 -56.27 -29.13
N SER A 132 39.84 -55.05 -29.52
CA SER A 132 40.99 -54.78 -30.39
C SER A 132 42.29 -55.27 -29.76
N ASN A 133 42.54 -54.92 -28.49
CA ASN A 133 43.74 -55.35 -27.77
C ASN A 133 43.78 -56.87 -27.54
N GLU A 134 42.62 -57.48 -27.27
CA GLU A 134 42.50 -58.94 -27.15
C GLU A 134 42.81 -59.63 -28.49
N TYR A 135 42.30 -59.08 -29.60
CA TYR A 135 42.56 -59.59 -30.93
C TYR A 135 44.06 -59.55 -31.29
N ASP A 136 44.74 -58.44 -31.03
CA ASP A 136 46.19 -58.31 -31.23
C ASP A 136 46.99 -59.32 -30.38
N THR A 137 46.57 -59.52 -29.12
CA THR A 137 47.21 -60.48 -28.22
C THR A 137 47.09 -61.91 -28.74
N ILE A 138 45.92 -62.30 -29.25
CA ILE A 138 45.70 -63.64 -29.82
C ILE A 138 46.43 -63.81 -31.15
N LEU A 139 46.54 -62.75 -31.97
CA LEU A 139 47.34 -62.77 -33.20
C LEU A 139 48.83 -63.03 -32.91
N ILE A 140 49.39 -62.35 -31.91
CA ILE A 140 50.77 -62.57 -31.45
C ILE A 140 50.95 -63.98 -30.88
N ARG A 141 49.97 -64.48 -30.09
CA ARG A 141 50.02 -65.85 -29.58
C ARG A 141 50.03 -66.86 -30.72
N ASN A 142 49.16 -66.69 -31.71
CA ASN A 142 49.07 -67.56 -32.88
C ASN A 142 50.35 -67.58 -33.73
N SER A 143 51.05 -66.44 -33.85
CA SER A 143 52.30 -66.37 -34.60
C SER A 143 53.48 -67.06 -33.90
N HIS A 144 53.49 -67.09 -32.57
CA HIS A 144 54.54 -67.72 -31.77
C HIS A 144 54.34 -69.22 -31.51
N THR A 145 53.15 -69.77 -31.77
CA THR A 145 52.89 -71.20 -31.54
C THR A 145 53.76 -72.06 -32.47
N PRO A 146 54.62 -72.95 -31.92
CA PRO A 146 55.54 -73.74 -32.73
C PRO A 146 54.81 -74.83 -33.51
N LYS A 147 55.19 -75.01 -34.79
CA LYS A 147 54.60 -76.02 -35.69
C LYS A 147 54.75 -77.47 -35.19
N SER A 148 55.62 -77.72 -34.23
CA SER A 148 55.84 -79.04 -33.63
C SER A 148 54.68 -79.53 -32.75
N LYS A 149 53.76 -78.64 -32.34
CA LYS A 149 52.62 -78.96 -31.47
C LYS A 149 51.28 -78.74 -32.18
N PRO A 150 50.82 -79.69 -33.01
CA PRO A 150 49.62 -79.50 -33.85
C PRO A 150 48.33 -79.25 -33.05
N GLN A 151 48.14 -79.88 -31.89
CA GLN A 151 46.97 -79.65 -31.03
C GLN A 151 46.91 -78.21 -30.49
N GLU A 152 48.04 -77.65 -30.04
CA GLU A 152 48.11 -76.28 -29.54
C GLU A 152 47.88 -75.24 -30.66
N VAL A 153 48.31 -75.55 -31.89
CA VAL A 153 48.02 -74.73 -33.08
C VAL A 153 46.53 -74.70 -33.38
N GLU A 154 45.85 -75.85 -33.34
CA GLU A 154 44.42 -75.96 -33.60
C GLU A 154 43.58 -75.21 -32.55
N GLU A 155 43.94 -75.33 -31.27
CA GLU A 155 43.29 -74.61 -30.18
C GLU A 155 43.40 -73.08 -30.35
N VAL A 156 44.60 -72.58 -30.63
CA VAL A 156 44.82 -71.14 -30.81
C VAL A 156 44.15 -70.63 -32.09
N GLN A 157 44.11 -71.43 -33.17
CA GLN A 157 43.35 -71.08 -34.37
C GLN A 157 41.85 -70.97 -34.10
N ASN A 158 41.26 -71.89 -33.33
CA ASN A 158 39.85 -71.84 -32.97
C ASN A 158 39.53 -70.58 -32.15
N ILE A 159 40.37 -70.24 -31.18
CA ILE A 159 40.25 -68.99 -30.41
C ILE A 159 40.38 -67.77 -31.33
N LEU A 160 41.35 -67.78 -32.26
CA LEU A 160 41.56 -66.68 -33.21
C LEU A 160 40.33 -66.44 -34.09
N VAL A 161 39.68 -67.50 -34.59
CA VAL A 161 38.46 -67.39 -35.40
C VAL A 161 37.32 -66.77 -34.58
N ALA A 162 37.15 -67.20 -33.32
CA ALA A 162 36.12 -66.66 -32.43
C ALA A 162 36.36 -65.17 -32.12
N VAL A 163 37.58 -64.80 -31.73
CA VAL A 163 37.93 -63.40 -31.40
C VAL A 163 37.86 -62.51 -32.65
N ARG A 164 38.25 -63.01 -33.83
CA ARG A 164 38.09 -62.27 -35.10
C ARG A 164 36.63 -61.96 -35.41
N SER A 165 35.73 -62.92 -35.18
CA SER A 165 34.29 -62.70 -35.35
C SER A 165 33.77 -61.66 -34.35
N CYS A 166 34.17 -61.75 -33.08
CA CYS A 166 33.80 -60.77 -32.05
C CYS A 166 34.29 -59.36 -32.39
N PHE A 167 35.55 -59.23 -32.82
CA PHE A 167 36.13 -57.98 -33.31
C PHE A 167 35.32 -57.39 -34.47
N GLY A 168 34.95 -58.21 -35.45
CA GLY A 168 34.12 -57.78 -36.58
C GLY A 168 32.77 -57.21 -36.15
N HIS A 169 32.06 -57.90 -35.26
CA HIS A 169 30.77 -57.42 -34.71
C HIS A 169 30.95 -56.11 -33.92
N GLN A 170 31.91 -56.07 -33.00
CA GLN A 170 32.14 -54.90 -32.15
C GLN A 170 32.56 -53.66 -32.97
N THR A 171 33.37 -53.86 -34.02
CA THR A 171 33.78 -52.78 -34.92
C THR A 171 32.58 -52.21 -35.69
N LEU A 172 31.71 -53.08 -36.20
CA LEU A 172 30.50 -52.64 -36.91
C LEU A 172 29.54 -51.89 -35.98
N ASP A 173 29.33 -52.39 -34.75
CA ASP A 173 28.48 -51.72 -33.77
C ASP A 173 29.03 -50.35 -33.41
N TYR A 174 30.35 -50.23 -33.23
CA TYR A 174 30.98 -48.96 -32.90
C TYR A 174 30.87 -47.95 -34.06
N VAL A 175 31.22 -48.35 -35.29
CA VAL A 175 31.10 -47.50 -36.48
C VAL A 175 29.66 -47.11 -36.75
N ASN A 176 28.71 -48.02 -36.54
CA ASN A 176 27.29 -47.73 -36.66
C ASN A 176 26.87 -46.68 -35.62
N SER A 177 27.30 -46.82 -34.37
CA SER A 177 27.03 -45.85 -33.30
C SER A 177 27.57 -44.45 -33.65
N ILE A 178 28.81 -44.36 -34.14
CA ILE A 178 29.38 -43.09 -34.64
C ILE A 178 28.55 -42.53 -35.79
N SER A 179 28.23 -43.34 -36.79
CA SER A 179 27.48 -42.89 -37.98
C SER A 179 26.09 -42.37 -37.61
N VAL A 180 25.40 -43.06 -36.69
CA VAL A 180 24.11 -42.61 -36.15
C VAL A 180 24.27 -41.29 -35.39
N LEU A 181 25.29 -41.14 -34.53
CA LEU A 181 25.56 -39.89 -33.82
C LEU A 181 25.83 -38.72 -34.78
N GLN A 182 26.59 -38.97 -35.86
CA GLN A 182 26.90 -37.99 -36.90
C GLN A 182 25.65 -37.48 -37.63
N MET A 183 24.64 -38.33 -37.78
CA MET A 183 23.33 -37.95 -38.31
C MET A 183 22.48 -37.24 -37.27
N LYS A 184 22.42 -37.77 -36.04
CA LYS A 184 21.62 -37.24 -34.93
C LYS A 184 22.00 -35.82 -34.55
N LYS A 185 23.30 -35.54 -34.42
CA LYS A 185 23.80 -34.22 -33.99
C LYS A 185 23.25 -33.08 -34.84
N ARG A 186 23.01 -33.33 -36.12
CA ARG A 186 22.55 -32.30 -37.07
C ARG A 186 21.15 -31.82 -36.71
N TYR A 187 20.22 -32.76 -36.55
CA TYR A 187 18.82 -32.38 -36.30
C TYR A 187 18.55 -32.10 -34.83
N GLU A 188 19.23 -32.75 -33.87
CA GLU A 188 19.02 -32.52 -32.43
C GLU A 188 19.45 -31.10 -32.00
N ILE A 189 20.57 -30.61 -32.54
CA ILE A 189 21.05 -29.25 -32.25
C ILE A 189 20.10 -28.23 -32.90
N LEU A 190 19.73 -28.43 -34.17
CA LEU A 190 18.84 -27.52 -34.88
C LEU A 190 17.44 -27.50 -34.27
N SER A 191 16.88 -28.65 -33.89
CA SER A 191 15.56 -28.75 -33.26
C SER A 191 15.53 -28.03 -31.92
N THR A 192 16.57 -28.22 -31.09
CA THR A 192 16.67 -27.58 -29.78
C THR A 192 16.75 -26.06 -29.91
N LEU A 193 17.57 -25.54 -30.82
CA LEU A 193 17.68 -24.11 -31.07
C LEU A 193 16.39 -23.54 -31.67
N LEU A 194 15.76 -24.26 -32.61
CA LEU A 194 14.50 -23.84 -33.21
C LEU A 194 13.38 -23.74 -32.16
N SER A 195 13.26 -24.72 -31.26
CA SER A 195 12.31 -24.68 -30.14
C SER A 195 12.55 -23.47 -29.24
N TYR A 196 13.80 -23.15 -28.93
CA TYR A 196 14.12 -21.97 -28.14
C TYR A 196 13.81 -20.65 -28.86
N MET A 197 14.08 -20.57 -30.17
CA MET A 197 13.72 -19.41 -30.99
C MET A 197 12.21 -19.18 -31.03
N HIS A 198 11.41 -20.24 -31.14
CA HIS A 198 9.96 -20.13 -31.04
C HIS A 198 9.51 -19.60 -29.67
N ALA A 199 10.12 -20.06 -28.57
CA ALA A 199 9.83 -19.53 -27.24
C ALA A 199 10.17 -18.04 -27.13
N CYS A 200 11.29 -17.59 -27.71
CA CYS A 200 11.65 -16.18 -27.78
C CYS A 200 10.62 -15.37 -28.58
N THR A 201 10.20 -15.87 -29.74
CA THR A 201 9.17 -15.24 -30.56
C THR A 201 7.86 -15.09 -29.79
N THR A 202 7.40 -16.13 -29.10
CA THR A 202 6.21 -16.07 -28.24
C THR A 202 6.35 -15.01 -27.15
N TYR A 203 7.50 -14.95 -26.47
CA TYR A 203 7.76 -13.93 -25.45
C TYR A 203 7.63 -12.50 -25.98
N TYR A 204 8.25 -12.20 -27.13
CA TYR A 204 8.17 -10.88 -27.74
C TYR A 204 6.75 -10.54 -28.22
N HIS A 205 6.02 -11.51 -28.78
CA HIS A 205 4.63 -11.29 -29.17
C HIS A 205 3.74 -10.99 -27.96
N GLN A 206 3.83 -11.78 -26.88
CA GLN A 206 3.07 -11.54 -25.65
C GLN A 206 3.35 -10.16 -25.05
N GLY A 207 4.62 -9.75 -25.05
CA GLY A 207 5.00 -8.40 -24.58
C GLY A 207 4.46 -7.29 -25.49
N SER A 208 4.53 -7.47 -26.81
CA SER A 208 4.00 -6.51 -27.79
C SER A 208 2.49 -6.35 -27.68
N ASP A 209 1.75 -7.44 -27.55
CA ASP A 209 0.29 -7.44 -27.43
C ASP A 209 -0.13 -6.74 -26.14
N LEU A 210 0.53 -7.04 -25.01
CA LEU A 210 0.30 -6.35 -23.74
C LEU A 210 0.56 -4.84 -23.85
N CYS A 211 1.64 -4.42 -24.49
CA CYS A 211 1.93 -3.00 -24.69
C CYS A 211 0.86 -2.32 -25.57
N ALA A 212 0.41 -2.97 -26.63
CA ALA A 212 -0.66 -2.46 -27.48
C ALA A 212 -1.98 -2.29 -26.71
N ASP A 213 -2.32 -3.25 -25.84
CA ASP A 213 -3.51 -3.17 -24.98
C ASP A 213 -3.42 -2.05 -23.92
N LEU A 214 -2.21 -1.67 -23.51
CA LEU A 214 -1.97 -0.60 -22.53
C LEU A 214 -1.87 0.79 -23.16
N GLU A 215 -1.64 0.90 -24.45
CA GLU A 215 -1.51 2.16 -25.19
C GLU A 215 -2.67 3.14 -24.93
N PRO A 216 -3.96 2.74 -24.96
CA PRO A 216 -5.06 3.66 -24.66
C PRO A 216 -5.03 4.14 -23.20
N PHE A 217 -4.68 3.26 -22.27
CA PHE A 217 -4.57 3.59 -20.85
C PHE A 217 -3.46 4.61 -20.60
N PHE A 218 -2.30 4.48 -21.26
CA PHE A 218 -1.22 5.44 -21.13
C PHE A 218 -1.60 6.83 -21.64
N LYS A 219 -2.37 6.91 -22.73
CA LYS A 219 -2.88 8.20 -23.24
C LYS A 219 -3.82 8.86 -22.24
N THR A 220 -4.81 8.11 -21.74
CA THR A 220 -5.73 8.62 -20.73
C THR A 220 -5.00 9.06 -19.47
N LEU A 221 -4.07 8.24 -18.96
CA LEU A 221 -3.30 8.59 -17.77
C LEU A 221 -2.43 9.85 -17.99
N ALA A 222 -1.87 10.04 -19.19
CA ALA A 222 -1.11 11.24 -19.51
C ALA A 222 -1.98 12.51 -19.48
N ASP A 223 -3.21 12.43 -20.01
CA ASP A 223 -4.17 13.54 -19.98
C ASP A 223 -4.64 13.85 -18.54
N GLU A 224 -4.87 12.80 -17.73
CA GLU A 224 -5.19 12.93 -16.30
C GLU A 224 -4.05 13.62 -15.54
N ILE A 225 -2.80 13.23 -15.79
CA ILE A 225 -1.61 13.87 -15.19
C ILE A 225 -1.49 15.33 -15.61
N ALA A 226 -1.77 15.66 -16.86
CA ALA A 226 -1.77 17.04 -17.32
C ALA A 226 -2.84 17.87 -16.58
N THR A 227 -4.03 17.30 -16.41
CA THR A 227 -5.13 17.94 -15.66
C THR A 227 -4.74 18.20 -14.21
N MET A 228 -4.16 17.21 -13.51
CA MET A 228 -3.69 17.36 -12.12
C MET A 228 -2.61 18.44 -11.99
N ARG A 229 -1.73 18.60 -13.00
CA ARG A 229 -0.72 19.68 -13.03
C ARG A 229 -1.36 21.05 -13.17
N ASP A 230 -2.36 21.17 -14.05
CA ASP A 230 -3.10 22.43 -14.24
C ASP A 230 -3.87 22.84 -12.99
N GLU A 231 -4.49 21.88 -12.31
CA GLU A 231 -5.16 22.09 -11.02
C GLU A 231 -4.18 22.57 -9.95
N THR A 232 -2.99 21.96 -9.88
CA THR A 232 -1.92 22.39 -8.97
C THR A 232 -1.49 23.83 -9.24
N TYR A 233 -1.30 24.20 -10.51
CA TYR A 233 -0.94 25.56 -10.89
C TYR A 233 -2.03 26.58 -10.53
N LYS A 234 -3.31 26.26 -10.77
CA LYS A 234 -4.43 27.11 -10.38
C LYS A 234 -4.48 27.31 -8.86
N LEU A 235 -4.38 26.22 -8.09
CA LEU A 235 -4.35 26.28 -6.63
C LEU A 235 -3.20 27.14 -6.13
N GLN A 236 -1.99 26.97 -6.68
CA GLN A 236 -0.84 27.78 -6.30
C GLN A 236 -1.10 29.27 -6.55
N LYS A 237 -1.60 29.63 -7.74
CA LYS A 237 -1.92 31.02 -8.08
C LYS A 237 -2.98 31.62 -7.16
N ASP A 238 -4.02 30.86 -6.83
CA ASP A 238 -5.09 31.30 -5.93
C ASP A 238 -4.57 31.52 -4.50
N LEU A 239 -3.66 30.67 -4.03
CA LEU A 239 -2.99 30.84 -2.75
C LEU A 239 -2.04 32.03 -2.74
N GLU A 240 -1.29 32.28 -3.82
CA GLU A 240 -0.44 33.46 -3.98
C GLU A 240 -1.27 34.76 -3.97
N ASN A 241 -2.42 34.77 -4.67
CA ASN A 241 -3.37 35.89 -4.64
C ASN A 241 -3.93 36.11 -3.23
N THR A 242 -4.26 35.02 -2.52
CA THR A 242 -4.71 35.07 -1.13
C THR A 242 -3.62 35.62 -0.22
N HIS A 243 -2.37 35.19 -0.41
CA HIS A 243 -1.22 35.69 0.33
C HIS A 243 -1.00 37.20 0.10
N ALA A 244 -1.16 37.69 -1.13
CA ALA A 244 -1.11 39.12 -1.42
C ALA A 244 -2.18 39.92 -0.64
N SER A 245 -3.36 39.34 -0.43
CA SER A 245 -4.45 39.96 0.33
C SER A 245 -4.20 40.06 1.84
N VAL A 246 -3.23 39.32 2.39
CA VAL A 246 -2.87 39.37 3.83
C VAL A 246 -2.37 40.75 4.26
N SER A 247 -1.80 41.53 3.33
CA SER A 247 -1.43 42.92 3.57
C SER A 247 -2.62 43.83 3.91
N ASN A 248 -3.84 43.46 3.51
CA ASN A 248 -5.10 44.12 3.85
C ASN A 248 -5.75 43.43 5.06
N ILE A 249 -5.16 43.64 6.25
CA ILE A 249 -5.53 43.02 7.55
C ILE A 249 -7.04 43.11 7.87
N GLU A 250 -7.76 44.11 7.36
CA GLU A 250 -9.19 44.28 7.65
C GLU A 250 -10.10 43.20 7.02
N LEU A 251 -9.64 42.49 5.98
CA LEU A 251 -10.46 41.50 5.25
C LEU A 251 -10.50 40.12 5.93
N VAL A 252 -9.49 39.78 6.74
CA VAL A 252 -9.35 38.44 7.35
C VAL A 252 -10.40 38.18 8.45
N THR A 253 -10.95 39.23 9.04
CA THR A 253 -11.83 39.18 10.21
C THR A 253 -13.34 39.12 9.93
N ARG A 254 -13.79 39.08 8.66
CA ARG A 254 -15.23 39.24 8.33
C ARG A 254 -15.82 38.13 7.45
N LYS A 255 -15.76 36.87 7.89
CA LYS A 255 -16.72 35.85 7.44
C LYS A 255 -17.54 35.36 8.63
N ASN A 256 -18.67 36.03 8.88
CA ASN A 256 -19.67 35.57 9.85
C ASN A 256 -20.55 34.51 9.20
N GLU A 257 -20.21 33.23 9.40
CA GLU A 257 -21.13 32.13 9.13
C GLU A 257 -22.19 32.03 10.26
N LYS A 258 -23.41 31.58 9.93
CA LYS A 258 -24.43 31.30 10.96
C LYS A 258 -23.92 30.14 11.82
N ASN A 259 -23.63 30.43 13.10
CA ASN A 259 -22.95 29.60 14.14
C ASN A 259 -21.47 29.95 14.41
N SER A 260 -20.93 31.03 13.83
CA SER A 260 -19.61 31.52 14.26
C SER A 260 -19.64 31.96 15.73
N PRO A 261 -18.57 31.69 16.51
CA PRO A 261 -18.46 32.20 17.87
C PRO A 261 -18.63 33.72 17.87
N THR A 262 -19.28 34.26 18.92
CA THR A 262 -19.55 35.71 19.02
C THR A 262 -18.24 36.52 19.09
N MET A 263 -17.18 35.88 19.58
CA MET A 263 -15.82 36.36 19.54
C MET A 263 -14.87 35.17 19.73
N GLU A 264 -13.73 35.20 19.04
CA GLU A 264 -12.65 34.24 19.20
C GLU A 264 -11.28 34.92 19.06
N GLY A 265 -10.26 34.34 19.70
CA GLY A 265 -8.93 34.94 19.73
C GLY A 265 -8.04 34.40 20.84
N TYR A 266 -6.75 34.73 20.79
CA TYR A 266 -5.83 34.36 21.84
C TYR A 266 -5.92 35.32 23.04
N LEU A 267 -6.02 34.76 24.24
CA LEU A 267 -5.83 35.50 25.50
C LEU A 267 -4.81 34.78 26.38
N PHE A 268 -4.17 35.54 27.26
CA PHE A 268 -3.37 34.97 28.34
C PHE A 268 -4.25 34.81 29.59
N LYS A 269 -4.29 33.60 30.16
CA LYS A 269 -4.96 33.34 31.43
C LYS A 269 -3.95 33.18 32.56
N ARG A 270 -4.25 33.70 33.74
CA ARG A 270 -3.44 33.49 34.94
C ARG A 270 -3.82 32.18 35.61
N THR A 271 -2.84 31.38 36.02
CA THR A 271 -3.08 30.19 36.85
C THR A 271 -3.40 30.61 38.29
N SER A 272 -4.24 29.81 38.96
CA SER A 272 -4.59 29.97 40.38
C SER A 272 -3.59 29.33 41.34
N ASN A 273 -2.51 28.72 40.81
CA ASN A 273 -1.46 28.10 41.61
C ASN A 273 -0.57 29.15 42.28
N ALA A 274 0.16 28.78 43.33
CA ALA A 274 1.03 29.67 44.10
C ALA A 274 2.00 30.51 43.24
N PHE A 275 2.42 29.97 42.08
CA PHE A 275 3.35 30.61 41.15
C PHE A 275 2.70 31.51 40.07
N LYS A 276 1.38 31.78 40.12
CA LYS A 276 0.61 32.76 39.29
C LYS A 276 1.13 32.97 37.86
N THR A 277 1.33 31.89 37.11
CA THR A 277 1.88 31.91 35.74
C THR A 277 0.83 32.27 34.69
N TRP A 278 1.23 32.95 33.62
CA TRP A 278 0.35 33.34 32.52
C TRP A 278 0.50 32.42 31.32
N ASN A 279 -0.62 31.92 30.82
CA ASN A 279 -0.66 30.92 29.75
C ASN A 279 -1.51 31.40 28.58
N ARG A 280 -0.92 31.47 27.38
CA ARG A 280 -1.65 31.80 26.15
C ARG A 280 -2.55 30.64 25.74
N ARG A 281 -3.84 30.89 25.54
CA ARG A 281 -4.82 29.91 25.05
C ARG A 281 -5.75 30.56 24.03
N TRP A 282 -6.30 29.77 23.10
CA TRP A 282 -7.31 30.25 22.15
C TRP A 282 -8.66 30.19 22.83
N PHE A 283 -9.28 31.34 23.04
CA PHE A 283 -10.59 31.48 23.65
C PHE A 283 -11.64 31.72 22.58
N TYR A 284 -12.86 31.25 22.81
CA TYR A 284 -14.01 31.60 21.99
C TYR A 284 -15.31 31.56 22.80
N LEU A 285 -16.25 32.40 22.39
CA LEU A 285 -17.57 32.54 22.98
C LEU A 285 -18.61 31.86 22.10
N TYR A 286 -19.19 30.77 22.61
CA TYR A 286 -20.23 30.03 21.91
C TYR A 286 -21.31 29.56 22.89
N ASP A 287 -22.58 29.66 22.48
CA ASP A 287 -23.75 29.22 23.25
C ASP A 287 -23.78 29.65 24.74
N ASN A 288 -23.42 30.91 25.01
CA ASN A 288 -23.30 31.49 26.36
C ASN A 288 -22.25 30.82 27.27
N LYS A 289 -21.27 30.13 26.69
CA LYS A 289 -20.11 29.55 27.39
C LYS A 289 -18.84 30.30 27.03
N LEU A 290 -17.91 30.32 27.99
CA LEU A 290 -16.53 30.73 27.75
C LEU A 290 -15.66 29.49 27.79
N VAL A 291 -15.06 29.14 26.65
CA VAL A 291 -14.22 27.96 26.50
C VAL A 291 -12.85 28.34 25.95
N TYR A 292 -11.85 27.49 26.19
CA TYR A 292 -10.53 27.67 25.60
C TYR A 292 -9.87 26.35 25.22
N ARG A 293 -8.91 26.42 24.29
CA ARG A 293 -8.07 25.30 23.86
C ARG A 293 -6.59 25.66 23.81
N LYS A 294 -5.73 24.63 23.84
CA LYS A 294 -4.29 24.76 23.56
C LYS A 294 -4.05 25.00 22.06
N ARG A 295 -2.87 25.51 21.72
CA ARG A 295 -2.48 25.77 20.31
C ARG A 295 -2.30 24.47 19.51
N SER A 296 -1.85 23.41 20.15
CA SER A 296 -1.57 22.11 19.51
C SER A 296 -1.81 20.99 20.52
N GLY A 297 -2.24 19.81 20.03
CA GLY A 297 -2.27 18.55 20.80
C GLY A 297 -3.54 18.23 21.58
N GLU A 298 -4.48 19.16 21.77
CA GLU A 298 -5.77 18.89 22.43
C GLU A 298 -6.90 19.49 21.59
N GLU A 299 -7.69 18.62 20.95
CA GLU A 299 -8.94 19.02 20.27
C GLU A 299 -10.09 19.28 21.26
N GLN A 300 -10.00 18.72 22.46
CA GLN A 300 -11.02 18.90 23.49
C GLN A 300 -10.99 20.32 24.06
N GLU A 301 -12.13 21.00 23.97
CA GLU A 301 -12.34 22.31 24.57
C GLU A 301 -12.43 22.21 26.09
N THR A 302 -11.74 23.09 26.80
CA THR A 302 -11.91 23.23 28.25
C THR A 302 -12.91 24.35 28.53
N VAL A 303 -14.02 23.99 29.15
CA VAL A 303 -15.00 24.97 29.62
C VAL A 303 -14.42 25.73 30.80
N MET A 304 -14.18 27.03 30.59
CA MET A 304 -13.80 27.94 31.68
C MET A 304 -15.05 28.31 32.48
N GLU A 305 -16.11 28.71 31.78
CA GLU A 305 -17.42 28.99 32.38
C GLU A 305 -18.54 28.41 31.51
N ASP A 306 -19.40 27.60 32.15
CA ASP A 306 -20.49 26.87 31.49
C ASP A 306 -21.76 27.73 31.33
N ASP A 307 -21.85 28.84 32.08
CA ASP A 307 -22.96 29.78 32.00
C ASP A 307 -22.52 31.23 32.27
N LEU A 308 -22.38 32.00 31.19
CA LEU A 308 -22.01 33.42 31.27
C LEU A 308 -23.07 34.28 31.96
N ARG A 309 -24.33 33.84 32.14
CA ARG A 309 -25.39 34.63 32.81
C ARG A 309 -25.03 34.99 34.24
N LEU A 310 -24.26 34.13 34.89
CA LEU A 310 -23.86 34.27 36.29
C LEU A 310 -22.51 34.99 36.42
N CYS A 311 -21.92 35.38 35.29
CA CYS A 311 -20.62 36.01 35.26
C CYS A 311 -20.74 37.54 35.20
N THR A 312 -19.76 38.23 35.78
CA THR A 312 -19.55 39.66 35.56
C THR A 312 -18.13 39.88 35.08
N VAL A 313 -17.93 40.78 34.12
CA VAL A 313 -16.61 41.13 33.62
C VAL A 313 -16.21 42.49 34.17
N LYS A 314 -15.03 42.58 34.80
CA LYS A 314 -14.51 43.80 35.39
C LYS A 314 -13.13 44.15 34.83
N PRO A 315 -12.88 45.43 34.48
CA PRO A 315 -11.54 45.89 34.16
C PRO A 315 -10.66 45.86 35.42
N VAL A 316 -9.39 45.46 35.27
CA VAL A 316 -8.43 45.45 36.38
C VAL A 316 -7.55 46.68 36.28
N SER A 317 -7.85 47.71 37.08
CA SER A 317 -7.12 48.98 37.09
C SER A 317 -5.84 48.95 37.94
N ASP A 318 -5.74 48.04 38.91
CA ASP A 318 -4.65 47.95 39.89
C ASP A 318 -3.76 46.71 39.67
N GLY A 319 -3.43 46.42 38.41
CA GLY A 319 -2.68 45.22 38.00
C GLY A 319 -1.28 45.51 37.46
N GLU A 320 -0.32 44.61 37.69
CA GLU A 320 1.06 44.69 37.17
C GLU A 320 1.17 44.60 35.64
N ARG A 321 0.13 44.13 34.94
CA ARG A 321 0.14 43.90 33.48
C ARG A 321 -0.97 44.70 32.78
N ARG A 322 -0.64 45.24 31.61
CA ARG A 322 -1.58 45.99 30.74
C ARG A 322 -2.65 45.06 30.15
N PHE A 323 -3.82 45.61 29.87
CA PHE A 323 -4.94 44.94 29.17
C PHE A 323 -5.48 43.71 29.91
N CYS A 324 -5.45 43.75 31.25
CA CYS A 324 -5.98 42.70 32.11
C CYS A 324 -7.43 42.97 32.50
N PHE A 325 -8.24 41.92 32.48
CA PHE A 325 -9.61 41.93 32.96
C PHE A 325 -9.94 40.65 33.70
N GLU A 326 -10.95 40.71 34.54
CA GLU A 326 -11.38 39.63 35.40
C GLU A 326 -12.80 39.20 35.01
N VAL A 327 -12.97 37.91 34.75
CA VAL A 327 -14.29 37.28 34.60
C VAL A 327 -14.62 36.62 35.93
N LEU A 328 -15.56 37.20 36.65
CA LEU A 328 -16.02 36.75 37.95
C LEU A 328 -17.25 35.87 37.79
N SER A 329 -17.14 34.59 38.15
CA SER A 329 -18.28 33.69 38.32
C SER A 329 -18.57 33.51 39.81
N PRO A 330 -19.73 32.92 40.20
CA PRO A 330 -20.09 32.75 41.60
C PRO A 330 -19.08 31.91 42.41
N ALA A 331 -18.34 31.04 41.74
CA ALA A 331 -17.41 30.10 42.37
C ALA A 331 -15.94 30.42 42.09
N LYS A 332 -15.62 31.17 41.02
CA LYS A 332 -14.25 31.38 40.56
C LYS A 332 -14.03 32.80 40.05
N SER A 333 -12.81 33.26 40.20
CA SER A 333 -12.32 34.45 39.49
C SER A 333 -11.28 34.04 38.45
N HIS A 334 -11.50 34.47 37.22
CA HIS A 334 -10.63 34.21 36.08
C HIS A 334 -9.97 35.49 35.57
N MET A 335 -8.66 35.59 35.78
CA MET A 335 -7.84 36.69 35.28
C MET A 335 -7.34 36.41 33.87
N LEU A 336 -7.73 37.27 32.94
CA LEU A 336 -7.40 37.21 31.52
C LEU A 336 -6.67 38.47 31.08
N GLN A 337 -5.89 38.36 30.01
CA GLN A 337 -5.11 39.45 29.44
C GLN A 337 -5.17 39.37 27.91
N ALA A 338 -5.53 40.49 27.29
CA ALA A 338 -5.46 40.70 25.85
C ALA A 338 -4.08 41.25 25.43
N ASP A 339 -3.76 41.14 24.14
CA ASP A 339 -2.48 41.56 23.56
C ASP A 339 -2.49 43.02 23.06
N SER A 340 -3.66 43.59 22.79
CA SER A 340 -3.82 45.01 22.41
C SER A 340 -5.01 45.68 23.11
N LYS A 341 -5.07 47.02 23.04
CA LYS A 341 -6.20 47.78 23.57
C LYS A 341 -7.49 47.49 22.80
N GLU A 342 -7.39 47.37 21.48
CA GLU A 342 -8.50 47.07 20.59
C GLU A 342 -9.09 45.69 20.92
N MET A 343 -8.23 44.67 21.09
CA MET A 343 -8.68 43.34 21.49
C MET A 343 -9.24 43.35 22.91
N TYR A 344 -8.62 44.08 23.83
CA TYR A 344 -9.14 44.24 25.18
C TYR A 344 -10.57 44.79 25.19
N ASP A 345 -10.78 45.93 24.53
CA ASP A 345 -12.10 46.59 24.46
C ASP A 345 -13.11 45.69 23.74
N ALA A 346 -12.69 44.99 22.68
CA ALA A 346 -13.52 44.04 21.96
C ALA A 346 -13.93 42.84 22.83
N TRP A 347 -13.01 42.25 23.59
CA TRP A 347 -13.28 41.13 24.53
C TRP A 347 -14.19 41.53 25.68
N ILE A 348 -13.97 42.69 26.29
CA ILE A 348 -14.88 43.23 27.32
C ILE A 348 -16.29 43.42 26.74
N THR A 349 -16.39 44.07 25.58
CA THR A 349 -17.68 44.35 24.93
C THR A 349 -18.42 43.06 24.56
N ALA A 350 -17.71 42.08 23.99
CA ALA A 350 -18.28 40.79 23.61
C ALA A 350 -18.75 39.99 24.83
N LEU A 351 -17.97 39.98 25.93
CA LEU A 351 -18.36 39.34 27.18
C LEU A 351 -19.57 40.02 27.82
N GLN A 352 -19.59 41.36 27.91
CA GLN A 352 -20.74 42.10 28.44
C GLN A 352 -22.00 41.85 27.62
N LYS A 353 -21.89 41.88 26.28
CA LYS A 353 -22.98 41.57 25.37
C LYS A 353 -23.44 40.12 25.49
N GLY A 354 -22.51 39.17 25.63
CA GLY A 354 -22.80 37.75 25.85
C GLY A 354 -23.54 37.50 27.15
N ILE A 355 -23.08 38.10 28.25
CA ILE A 355 -23.73 38.05 29.57
C ILE A 355 -25.14 38.67 29.48
N GLY A 356 -25.26 39.88 28.91
CA GLY A 356 -26.54 40.59 28.75
C GLY A 356 -27.55 39.85 27.86
N ALA A 357 -27.12 39.31 26.72
CA ALA A 357 -27.98 38.52 25.83
C ALA A 357 -28.44 37.21 26.49
N ALA A 358 -27.57 36.58 27.29
CA ALA A 358 -27.93 35.38 28.02
C ALA A 358 -28.94 35.68 29.15
N ILE A 359 -28.89 36.88 29.76
CA ILE A 359 -29.90 37.36 30.72
C ILE A 359 -31.23 37.67 30.01
N GLN A 360 -31.21 38.37 28.87
CA GLN A 360 -32.42 38.74 28.11
C GLN A 360 -33.16 37.54 27.51
N ARG A 361 -32.45 36.46 27.12
CA ARG A 361 -33.08 35.20 26.66
C ARG A 361 -34.04 34.61 27.69
N VAL A 362 -33.86 34.89 28.98
CA VAL A 362 -34.78 34.47 30.05
C VAL A 362 -36.09 35.27 30.00
N GLN A 363 -36.04 36.57 29.70
CA GLN A 363 -37.24 37.41 29.59
C GLN A 363 -38.08 37.09 28.35
N SER A 364 -37.45 36.72 27.22
CA SER A 364 -38.17 36.36 25.99
C SER A 364 -38.85 34.99 26.06
N CYS A 365 -38.28 34.01 26.77
CA CYS A 365 -38.93 32.70 26.93
C CYS A 365 -40.10 32.70 27.92
N ASP A 366 -40.24 33.75 28.74
CA ASP A 366 -41.44 33.98 29.56
C ASP A 366 -42.57 34.71 28.78
N LEU A 367 -42.26 35.41 27.68
CA LEU A 367 -43.26 36.13 26.86
C LEU A 367 -43.89 35.27 25.75
N ASP A 368 -43.15 34.32 25.17
CA ASP A 368 -43.67 33.45 24.10
C ASP A 368 -44.64 32.37 24.60
N ASN A 369 -44.71 32.14 25.92
CA ASN A 369 -45.60 31.14 26.51
C ASN A 369 -47.05 31.64 26.71
N HIS A 370 -47.34 32.92 26.44
CA HIS A 370 -48.67 33.52 26.60
C HIS A 370 -49.43 33.80 25.29
N LYS A 371 -48.81 33.64 24.11
CA LYS A 371 -49.47 33.90 22.81
C LYS A 371 -49.98 32.67 22.05
N ASN A 372 -49.69 31.45 22.50
CA ASN A 372 -50.04 30.22 21.76
C ASN A 372 -51.31 29.49 22.24
N ASN A 373 -52.25 30.16 22.94
CA ASN A 373 -53.46 29.48 23.44
C ASN A 373 -54.80 29.94 22.87
N VAL A 374 -54.84 30.54 21.67
CA VAL A 374 -56.13 30.76 20.98
C VAL A 374 -55.98 30.60 19.46
N GLY A 375 -56.61 29.55 18.94
CA GLY A 375 -57.09 29.48 17.56
C GLY A 375 -56.15 28.80 16.55
N ASN A 376 -56.41 27.53 16.22
CA ASN A 376 -57.16 27.27 14.99
C ASN A 376 -57.57 25.80 14.83
N LEU A 377 -58.87 25.67 14.62
CA LEU A 377 -59.63 24.50 14.25
C LEU A 377 -59.60 24.41 12.73
N HIS A 378 -58.95 23.41 12.12
CA HIS A 378 -59.50 22.60 11.01
C HIS A 378 -58.49 21.63 10.39
N ARG A 379 -58.97 20.39 10.27
CA ARG A 379 -58.83 19.45 9.14
C ARG A 379 -57.49 18.73 8.97
N HIS A 380 -57.47 17.45 9.36
CA HIS A 380 -57.11 16.38 8.43
C HIS A 380 -57.66 15.01 8.88
N SER A 381 -58.25 14.31 7.91
CA SER A 381 -58.79 12.95 8.02
C SER A 381 -57.66 11.92 7.75
N ASN A 382 -57.63 10.89 8.59
CA ASN A 382 -57.11 9.53 8.43
C ASN A 382 -55.83 9.25 7.60
N LYS A 383 -54.82 8.72 8.28
CA LYS A 383 -54.46 7.28 8.17
C LYS A 383 -53.53 6.82 9.30
N GLU A 384 -53.93 5.71 9.93
CA GLU A 384 -53.17 4.83 10.83
C GLU A 384 -51.94 4.25 10.09
N THR A 385 -50.89 3.66 10.67
CA THR A 385 -50.73 2.83 11.88
C THR A 385 -49.22 2.65 12.13
N ARG A 386 -48.76 2.63 13.40
CA ARG A 386 -47.81 1.64 14.00
C ARG A 386 -47.13 2.20 15.27
N ARG A 387 -47.53 1.64 16.42
CA ARG A 387 -46.91 1.72 17.77
C ARG A 387 -45.66 0.83 17.80
N SER A 388 -44.48 1.35 18.17
CA SER A 388 -43.89 1.55 19.53
C SER A 388 -43.15 0.33 20.09
N GLN A 389 -41.84 0.50 20.34
CA GLN A 389 -41.11 0.22 21.61
C GLN A 389 -39.88 1.17 21.63
N ASN A 390 -39.86 2.26 22.41
CA ASN A 390 -39.47 2.45 23.83
C ASN A 390 -37.95 2.53 24.14
N GLY A 391 -37.51 3.73 24.58
CA GLY A 391 -36.26 4.07 25.28
C GLY A 391 -36.19 5.59 25.56
N PRO A 392 -35.79 6.08 26.76
CA PRO A 392 -36.47 7.20 27.43
C PRO A 392 -35.87 8.62 27.24
N LEU A 393 -36.77 9.62 27.21
CA LEU A 393 -36.48 11.05 27.26
C LEU A 393 -36.26 11.55 28.71
N SER A 394 -35.14 12.20 28.95
CA SER A 394 -34.74 12.84 30.21
C SER A 394 -34.84 14.38 30.15
N LYS A 395 -36.06 14.94 29.99
CA LYS A 395 -36.25 16.42 30.01
C LYS A 395 -37.32 16.97 30.96
N ASP A 396 -38.20 16.15 31.53
CA ASP A 396 -39.33 16.67 32.35
C ASP A 396 -39.08 16.79 33.86
N THR A 397 -38.07 16.11 34.39
CA THR A 397 -37.82 16.08 35.85
C THR A 397 -37.29 17.40 36.41
N SER A 398 -36.66 18.26 35.61
CA SER A 398 -36.09 19.54 36.09
C SER A 398 -37.13 20.65 36.20
N LYS A 399 -38.08 20.74 35.26
CA LYS A 399 -39.21 21.69 35.32
C LYS A 399 -40.13 21.38 36.50
N MET A 400 -40.44 20.09 36.70
CA MET A 400 -41.30 19.66 37.80
C MET A 400 -40.65 19.90 39.18
N LYS A 401 -39.31 19.83 39.29
CA LYS A 401 -38.56 20.19 40.50
C LYS A 401 -38.59 21.70 40.78
N LYS A 402 -38.49 22.56 39.76
CA LYS A 402 -38.54 24.03 39.93
C LYS A 402 -39.90 24.51 40.45
N ILE A 403 -41.00 23.94 39.93
CA ILE A 403 -42.37 24.28 40.37
C ILE A 403 -42.58 23.88 41.84
N LYS A 404 -42.19 22.65 42.21
CA LYS A 404 -42.32 22.15 43.59
C LYS A 404 -41.49 22.96 44.60
N MET A 405 -40.29 23.42 44.20
CA MET A 405 -39.43 24.23 45.07
C MET A 405 -40.03 25.63 45.31
N TRP A 406 -40.65 26.23 44.29
CA TRP A 406 -41.31 27.52 44.42
C TRP A 406 -42.52 27.46 45.38
N GLU A 407 -43.34 26.42 45.24
CA GLU A 407 -44.47 26.17 46.15
C GLU A 407 -44.03 25.96 47.60
N GLN A 408 -42.84 25.41 47.83
CA GLN A 408 -42.28 25.26 49.18
C GLN A 408 -41.82 26.61 49.76
N LEU A 409 -41.27 27.51 48.95
CA LEU A 409 -40.83 28.83 49.41
C LEU A 409 -42.01 29.73 49.80
N LEU A 410 -43.14 29.64 49.10
CA LEU A 410 -44.37 30.38 49.43
C LEU A 410 -45.08 29.86 50.69
N LYS A 411 -44.77 28.64 51.15
CA LYS A 411 -45.30 28.08 52.41
C LYS A 411 -44.59 28.62 53.65
N ILE A 412 -43.45 29.29 53.49
CA ILE A 412 -42.76 29.95 54.60
C ILE A 412 -43.60 31.16 55.04
N PRO A 413 -43.92 31.31 56.34
CA PRO A 413 -44.73 32.43 56.83
C PRO A 413 -44.14 33.78 56.41
N GLY A 414 -44.95 34.64 55.78
CA GLY A 414 -44.53 35.95 55.27
C GLY A 414 -44.10 35.95 53.80
N ASN A 415 -43.69 34.81 53.23
CA ASN A 415 -43.25 34.73 51.84
C ASN A 415 -44.40 34.62 50.82
N ASN A 416 -45.63 34.42 51.29
CA ASN A 416 -46.83 34.45 50.48
C ASN A 416 -47.27 35.86 50.06
N PHE A 417 -46.66 36.90 50.64
CA PHE A 417 -46.85 38.30 50.27
C PHE A 417 -45.52 38.94 49.91
N CYS A 418 -45.56 39.87 48.95
CA CYS A 418 -44.40 40.66 48.58
C CYS A 418 -43.92 41.50 49.77
N CYS A 419 -42.62 41.43 50.09
CA CYS A 419 -42.01 42.22 51.16
C CYS A 419 -42.06 43.73 50.92
N ASP A 420 -42.21 44.18 49.67
CA ASP A 420 -42.21 45.59 49.29
C ASP A 420 -43.64 46.16 49.17
N CYS A 421 -44.49 45.53 48.35
CA CYS A 421 -45.83 46.04 48.04
C CYS A 421 -46.99 45.27 48.71
N GLY A 422 -46.71 44.24 49.51
CA GLY A 422 -47.73 43.44 50.21
C GLY A 422 -48.66 42.62 49.32
N SER A 423 -48.43 42.57 48.01
CA SER A 423 -49.28 41.80 47.08
C SER A 423 -49.13 40.29 47.29
N PRO A 424 -50.22 39.50 47.20
CA PRO A 424 -50.15 38.05 47.32
C PRO A 424 -49.45 37.41 46.11
N ASN A 425 -48.83 36.25 46.31
CA ASN A 425 -48.11 35.48 45.28
C ASN A 425 -46.99 36.26 44.57
N PRO A 426 -45.97 36.76 45.31
CA PRO A 426 -44.76 37.30 44.69
C PRO A 426 -44.12 36.24 43.77
N ARG A 427 -43.42 36.69 42.72
CA ARG A 427 -42.82 35.80 41.68
C ARG A 427 -41.30 35.76 41.72
N TRP A 428 -40.67 36.61 42.52
CA TRP A 428 -39.22 36.65 42.71
C TRP A 428 -38.87 36.43 44.17
N ALA A 429 -37.67 35.89 44.41
CA ALA A 429 -37.10 35.73 45.74
C ALA A 429 -35.67 36.27 45.75
N SER A 430 -35.34 37.06 46.76
CA SER A 430 -33.96 37.43 47.06
C SER A 430 -33.37 36.36 47.97
N ILE A 431 -32.52 35.50 47.42
CA ILE A 431 -31.90 34.40 48.17
C ILE A 431 -31.02 34.95 49.30
N ASN A 432 -30.36 36.09 49.07
CA ASN A 432 -29.45 36.72 50.03
C ASN A 432 -30.18 37.37 51.22
N LEU A 433 -31.44 37.78 51.04
CA LEU A 433 -32.24 38.44 52.08
C LEU A 433 -33.35 37.53 52.64
N GLY A 434 -33.59 36.36 52.04
CA GLY A 434 -34.63 35.42 52.46
C GLY A 434 -36.07 35.90 52.25
N ILE A 435 -36.29 36.92 51.41
CA ILE A 435 -37.61 37.55 51.17
C ILE A 435 -38.12 37.29 49.75
N THR A 436 -39.44 37.34 49.59
CA THR A 436 -40.11 37.31 48.28
C THR A 436 -40.59 38.69 47.85
N LEU A 437 -40.49 38.98 46.56
CA LEU A 437 -40.69 40.31 45.98
C LEU A 437 -41.49 40.25 44.67
N CYS A 438 -42.19 41.34 44.40
CA CYS A 438 -42.73 41.68 43.09
C CYS A 438 -41.77 42.69 42.48
N ILE A 439 -41.20 42.38 41.32
CA ILE A 439 -40.51 43.36 40.49
C ILE A 439 -41.58 43.83 39.50
N GLY A 440 -41.95 45.12 39.55
CA GLY A 440 -43.02 45.66 38.73
C GLY A 440 -42.84 45.33 37.25
N THR A 441 -43.92 44.94 36.58
CA THR A 441 -44.04 44.98 35.12
C THR A 441 -44.18 46.41 34.64
#